data_AF-A0A257QLL2-F1
#
_entry.id   AF-A0A257QLL2-F1
#
_cell.length_a   1.000
_cell.length_b   1.000
_cell.length_c   1.000
_cell.angle_alpha   90.00
_cell.angle_beta   90.00
_cell.angle_gamma   90.00
#
_symmetry.space_group_name_H-M   'P 1'
#
loop_
_entity.id
_entity.type
_entity.pdbx_description
1 polymer ?
#
loop_
_entity_poly.entity_id
_entity_poly.type
_entity_poly.pdbx_seq_one_letter_code
_entity_poly.pdbx_strand_id
1 'polypeptide(L)'
;MNELSPLTVPVTAGCSDAPVLRERGQREVFCGLTGIVWLHRRIQDAFFLVVGSRTCAHLLQSAAGVMIFAEPRFATAIIDERDLAGLADANDELDRVVSKLIERRPEIKLLFLVGSCPSEVIKLDLSRAARRLNQRFATENRSDLRVLSYSGSGIETTFTEGEDACLASLVPTLPALPSTSPNLMVVGTVAEIVEDQFRRLFAALGIDKVGFLPPRRAADMPPIG
;
A
#
# COMPACT_ATOMS: atom_id res chain seq x y z
N MET A 1 -21.63 19.33 57.84
CA MET A 1 -21.06 18.14 57.20
C MET A 1 -22.01 17.73 56.10
N ASN A 2 -21.75 18.15 54.86
CA ASN A 2 -22.49 17.63 53.70
C ASN A 2 -21.75 16.39 53.23
N GLU A 3 -22.36 15.23 53.37
CA GLU A 3 -21.86 14.00 52.75
C GLU A 3 -21.96 14.14 51.23
N LEU A 4 -20.80 14.15 50.57
CA LEU A 4 -20.70 13.96 49.13
C LEU A 4 -21.02 12.49 48.85
N SER A 5 -22.27 12.24 48.45
CA SER A 5 -22.67 10.93 47.92
C SER A 5 -21.80 10.62 46.69
N PRO A 6 -21.11 9.46 46.63
CA PRO A 6 -20.33 9.11 45.47
C PRO A 6 -21.29 8.91 44.30
N LEU A 7 -21.16 9.77 43.28
CA LEU A 7 -21.78 9.56 41.97
C LEU A 7 -21.15 8.31 41.35
N THR A 8 -21.70 7.14 41.65
CA THR A 8 -21.48 5.92 40.87
C THR A 8 -22.09 6.16 39.48
N VAL A 9 -21.28 6.68 38.56
CA VAL A 9 -21.58 6.63 37.14
C VAL A 9 -21.58 5.15 36.76
N PRO A 10 -22.71 4.59 36.29
CA PRO A 10 -22.72 3.22 35.83
C PRO A 10 -21.70 3.10 34.70
N VAL A 11 -20.72 2.21 34.86
CA VAL A 11 -19.83 1.83 33.76
C VAL A 11 -20.69 1.08 32.75
N THR A 12 -21.26 1.81 31.79
CA THR A 12 -21.87 1.23 30.59
C THR A 12 -20.75 0.57 29.81
N ALA A 13 -20.59 -0.74 29.99
CA ALA A 13 -19.53 -1.51 29.37
C ALA A 13 -19.84 -1.72 27.87
N GLY A 14 -19.36 -0.80 27.04
CA GLY A 14 -19.35 -0.95 25.58
C GLY A 14 -20.13 0.11 24.82
N CYS A 15 -19.78 0.28 23.54
CA CYS A 15 -20.40 1.20 22.60
C CYS A 15 -21.18 0.48 21.48
N SER A 16 -21.55 -0.79 21.69
CA SER A 16 -22.20 -1.61 20.66
C SER A 16 -23.51 -1.00 20.12
N ASP A 17 -24.31 -0.42 21.01
CA ASP A 17 -25.57 0.25 20.67
C ASP A 17 -25.43 1.79 20.63
N ALA A 18 -24.20 2.32 20.78
CA ALA A 18 -23.98 3.75 20.75
C ALA A 18 -24.23 4.27 19.32
N PRO A 19 -25.03 5.33 19.14
CA PRO A 19 -25.33 5.85 17.81
C PRO A 19 -24.07 6.45 17.17
N VAL A 20 -23.69 5.98 15.97
CA VAL A 20 -22.57 6.53 15.20
C VAL A 20 -23.03 7.74 14.41
N LEU A 21 -22.54 8.92 14.76
CA LEU A 21 -22.77 10.15 14.00
C LEU A 21 -22.00 10.11 12.68
N ARG A 22 -22.68 10.44 11.58
CA ARG A 22 -22.09 10.47 10.23
C ARG A 22 -22.12 11.90 9.69
N GLU A 23 -20.95 12.54 9.65
CA GLU A 23 -20.81 13.94 9.22
C GLU A 23 -20.08 14.07 7.87
N ARG A 24 -20.47 15.07 7.09
CA ARG A 24 -19.85 15.44 5.81
C ARG A 24 -19.51 16.92 5.83
N GLY A 25 -18.39 17.31 5.22
CA GLY A 25 -17.91 18.68 5.23
C GLY A 25 -16.42 18.76 4.93
N GLN A 26 -15.79 19.86 5.32
CA GLN A 26 -14.35 20.03 5.24
C GLN A 26 -13.63 18.96 6.07
N ARG A 27 -12.55 18.39 5.51
CA ARG A 27 -11.73 17.36 6.15
C ARG A 27 -10.26 17.77 6.12
N GLU A 28 -9.57 17.54 7.22
CA GLU A 28 -8.12 17.73 7.35
C GLU A 28 -7.47 16.37 7.54
N VAL A 29 -7.23 15.69 6.42
CA VAL A 29 -6.71 14.32 6.40
C VAL A 29 -5.71 14.16 5.26
N PHE A 30 -4.81 13.19 5.40
CA PHE A 30 -3.96 12.75 4.29
C PHE A 30 -4.73 11.81 3.35
N CYS A 31 -4.33 11.76 2.08
CA CYS A 31 -4.76 10.71 1.16
C CYS A 31 -3.94 9.42 1.35
N GLY A 32 -4.40 8.33 0.74
CA GLY A 32 -3.76 7.01 0.82
C GLY A 32 -2.32 6.92 0.28
N LEU A 33 -1.86 7.88 -0.54
CA LEU A 33 -0.46 7.93 -0.98
C LEU A 33 0.53 7.94 0.20
N THR A 34 0.14 8.49 1.34
CA THR A 34 0.98 8.52 2.55
C THR A 34 1.32 7.13 3.09
N GLY A 35 0.54 6.10 2.76
CA GLY A 35 0.85 4.69 3.05
C GLY A 35 2.21 4.24 2.52
N ILE A 36 2.66 4.82 1.41
CA ILE A 36 3.95 4.52 0.81
C ILE A 36 5.09 4.74 1.81
N VAL A 37 5.00 5.76 2.68
CA VAL A 37 6.07 6.17 3.61
C VAL A 37 6.50 5.03 4.55
N TRP A 38 5.58 4.16 4.98
CA TRP A 38 5.93 2.99 5.78
C TRP A 38 6.01 1.72 4.95
N LEU A 39 5.18 1.55 3.93
CA LEU A 39 5.17 0.35 3.08
C LEU A 39 6.48 0.15 2.32
N HIS A 40 7.12 1.22 1.84
CA HIS A 40 8.40 1.13 1.15
C HIS A 40 9.53 0.65 2.08
N ARG A 41 9.38 0.82 3.40
CA ARG A 41 10.31 0.29 4.40
C ARG A 41 9.97 -1.16 4.76
N ARG A 42 8.68 -1.47 4.80
CA ARG A 42 8.17 -2.80 5.15
C ARG A 42 8.49 -3.84 4.09
N ILE A 43 8.24 -3.54 2.82
CA ILE A 43 8.54 -4.46 1.70
C ILE A 43 9.84 -3.98 1.04
N GLN A 44 10.96 -4.62 1.40
CA GLN A 44 12.31 -4.10 1.16
C GLN A 44 12.70 -4.04 -0.33
N ASP A 45 12.13 -4.92 -1.14
CA ASP A 45 12.36 -5.08 -2.59
C ASP A 45 11.21 -4.54 -3.45
N ALA A 46 10.28 -3.80 -2.83
CA ALA A 46 9.21 -3.11 -3.52
C ALA A 46 9.57 -1.67 -3.90
N PHE A 47 9.02 -1.19 -5.01
CA PHE A 47 9.06 0.19 -5.45
C PHE A 47 7.66 0.73 -5.69
N PHE A 48 7.39 1.96 -5.29
CA PHE A 48 6.09 2.61 -5.42
C PHE A 48 6.19 3.76 -6.42
N LEU A 49 5.62 3.59 -7.62
CA LEU A 49 5.57 4.61 -8.65
C LEU A 49 4.17 5.23 -8.67
N VAL A 50 4.04 6.43 -8.10
CA VAL A 50 2.80 7.20 -8.17
C VAL A 50 2.64 7.77 -9.57
N VAL A 51 1.47 7.61 -10.19
CA VAL A 51 1.13 8.28 -11.45
C VAL A 51 0.22 9.45 -11.10
N GLY A 52 0.73 10.68 -11.18
CA GLY A 52 0.02 11.82 -10.60
C GLY A 52 0.63 13.18 -10.96
N SER A 53 0.38 14.19 -10.14
CA SER A 53 0.87 15.55 -10.39
C SER A 53 2.05 15.93 -9.48
N ARG A 54 2.59 17.14 -9.68
CA ARG A 54 3.54 17.75 -8.73
C ARG A 54 2.99 17.75 -7.30
N THR A 55 1.69 17.97 -7.09
CA THR A 55 1.08 17.94 -5.75
C THR A 55 1.33 16.62 -5.04
N CYS A 56 1.22 15.50 -5.76
CA CYS A 56 1.50 14.16 -5.22
C CYS A 56 2.97 14.00 -4.84
N ALA A 57 3.89 14.47 -5.69
CA ALA A 57 5.33 14.44 -5.43
C ALA A 57 5.69 15.29 -4.19
N HIS A 58 5.15 16.50 -4.10
CA HIS A 58 5.36 17.41 -2.96
C HIS A 58 4.80 16.82 -1.65
N LEU A 59 3.63 16.17 -1.70
CA LEU A 59 3.06 15.48 -0.54
C LEU A 59 4.03 14.42 -0.02
N LEU A 60 4.49 13.52 -0.90
CA LEU A 60 5.39 12.43 -0.50
C LEU A 60 6.73 12.96 0.01
N GLN A 61 7.29 13.98 -0.62
CA GLN A 61 8.51 14.64 -0.15
C GLN A 61 8.32 15.23 1.25
N SER A 62 7.18 15.89 1.49
CA SER A 62 6.90 16.51 2.79
C SER A 62 6.62 15.46 3.88
N ALA A 63 5.89 14.40 3.55
CA ALA A 63 5.53 13.34 4.47
C ALA A 63 6.71 12.43 4.83
N ALA A 64 7.59 12.13 3.87
CA ALA A 64 8.78 11.32 4.11
C ALA A 64 9.83 12.07 4.96
N GLY A 65 9.79 13.41 4.98
CA GLY A 65 10.74 14.23 5.73
C GLY A 65 12.18 13.90 5.35
N VAL A 66 13.00 13.58 6.35
CA VAL A 66 14.43 13.22 6.14
C VAL A 66 14.62 11.94 5.32
N MET A 67 13.61 11.06 5.26
CA MET A 67 13.71 9.79 4.54
C MET A 67 13.83 9.99 3.03
N ILE A 68 13.48 11.16 2.49
CA ILE A 68 13.65 11.47 1.07
C ILE A 68 15.11 11.42 0.62
N PHE A 69 16.05 11.62 1.55
CA PHE A 69 17.50 11.59 1.27
C PHE A 69 18.13 10.20 1.45
N ALA A 70 17.35 9.20 1.86
CA ALA A 70 17.83 7.85 2.17
C ALA A 70 17.59 6.85 1.03
N GLU A 71 17.72 7.30 -0.23
CA GLU A 71 17.37 6.53 -1.43
C GLU A 71 15.98 5.87 -1.35
N PRO A 72 14.91 6.68 -1.21
CA PRO A 72 13.55 6.16 -1.09
C PRO A 72 13.18 5.29 -2.29
N ARG A 73 12.52 4.17 -2.03
CA ARG A 73 12.00 3.26 -3.07
C ARG A 73 10.62 3.69 -3.54
N PHE A 74 10.47 4.97 -3.84
CA PHE A 74 9.28 5.54 -4.43
C PHE A 74 9.62 6.73 -5.31
N ALA A 75 8.75 7.00 -6.29
CA ALA A 75 8.84 8.17 -7.16
C ALA A 75 7.45 8.53 -7.68
N THR A 76 7.33 9.72 -8.29
CA THR A 76 6.12 10.15 -8.99
C THR A 76 6.42 10.33 -10.48
N ALA A 77 5.71 9.61 -11.33
CA ALA A 77 5.55 9.92 -12.74
C ALA A 77 4.57 11.09 -12.85
N ILE A 78 5.11 12.30 -13.07
CA ILE A 78 4.32 13.53 -13.16
C ILE A 78 3.66 13.59 -14.54
N ILE A 79 2.33 13.68 -14.55
CA ILE A 79 1.52 13.88 -15.76
C ILE A 79 1.71 15.32 -16.23
N ASP A 80 2.15 15.48 -17.48
CA ASP A 80 2.39 16.78 -18.11
C ASP A 80 1.18 17.20 -18.99
N GLU A 81 1.18 18.47 -19.42
CA GLU A 81 0.10 19.02 -20.27
C GLU A 81 -0.08 18.25 -21.59
N ARG A 82 1.00 17.66 -22.13
CA ARG A 82 0.96 16.84 -23.35
C ARG A 82 0.13 15.57 -23.17
N ASP A 83 0.21 14.96 -21.99
CA ASP A 83 -0.54 13.75 -21.66
C ASP A 83 -2.04 14.08 -21.53
N LEU A 84 -2.36 15.22 -20.92
CA LEU A 84 -3.73 15.70 -20.75
C LEU A 84 -4.39 16.12 -22.07
N ALA A 85 -3.61 16.66 -23.00
CA ALA A 85 -4.09 17.08 -24.32
C ALA A 85 -4.23 15.89 -25.30
N GLY A 86 -3.89 14.66 -24.90
CA GLY A 86 -3.85 13.49 -25.78
C GLY A 86 -2.82 13.61 -26.90
N LEU A 87 -1.86 14.53 -26.75
CA LEU A 87 -0.77 14.75 -27.71
C LEU A 87 0.34 13.70 -27.57
N ALA A 88 0.40 13.03 -26.42
CA ALA A 88 1.16 11.82 -26.16
C ALA A 88 0.23 10.75 -25.58
N ASP A 89 0.43 9.48 -25.95
CA ASP A 89 -0.31 8.39 -25.33
C ASP A 89 0.25 8.15 -23.92
N ALA A 90 -0.57 8.37 -22.91
CA ALA A 90 -0.19 8.22 -21.51
C ALA A 90 0.29 6.79 -21.16
N ASN A 91 -0.14 5.77 -21.89
CA ASN A 91 0.35 4.40 -21.71
C ASN A 91 1.77 4.24 -22.25
N ASP A 92 2.07 4.79 -23.43
CA ASP A 92 3.40 4.71 -24.01
C ASP A 92 4.41 5.46 -23.13
N GLU A 93 4.02 6.63 -22.61
CA GLU A 93 4.86 7.41 -21.71
C GLU A 93 5.07 6.70 -20.36
N LEU A 94 4.01 6.10 -19.79
CA LEU A 94 4.13 5.28 -18.58
C LEU A 94 5.06 4.08 -18.81
N ASP A 95 4.92 3.37 -19.93
CA ASP A 95 5.78 2.24 -20.28
C ASP A 95 7.24 2.66 -20.43
N ARG A 96 7.49 3.84 -21.02
CA ARG A 96 8.83 4.44 -21.16
C ARG A 96 9.44 4.76 -19.78
N VAL A 97 8.67 5.40 -18.90
CA VAL A 97 9.11 5.77 -17.55
C VAL A 97 9.41 4.52 -16.72
N VAL A 98 8.52 3.52 -16.75
CA VAL A 98 8.71 2.26 -16.03
C VAL A 98 9.92 1.51 -16.57
N SER A 99 10.11 1.41 -17.90
CA SER A 99 11.29 0.76 -18.48
C SER A 99 12.58 1.41 -18.00
N LYS A 100 12.65 2.74 -18.02
CA LYS A 100 13.81 3.51 -17.54
C LYS A 100 14.06 3.32 -16.04
N LEU A 101 13.01 3.26 -15.23
CA LEU A 101 13.11 2.98 -13.79
C LEU A 101 13.73 1.60 -13.55
N ILE A 102 13.21 0.57 -14.23
CA ILE A 102 13.65 -0.81 -14.06
C ILE A 102 15.07 -1.04 -14.58
N GLU A 103 15.46 -0.36 -15.66
CA GLU A 103 16.85 -0.34 -16.15
C GLU A 103 17.80 0.27 -15.09
N ARG A 104 17.38 1.35 -14.43
CA ARG A 104 18.19 2.03 -13.42
C ARG A 104 18.24 1.31 -12.07
N ARG A 105 17.19 0.57 -11.72
CA ARG A 105 17.02 -0.13 -10.44
C ARG A 105 16.62 -1.60 -10.69
N PRO A 106 17.54 -2.43 -11.20
CA PRO A 106 17.26 -3.83 -11.54
C PRO A 106 16.95 -4.71 -10.31
N GLU A 107 17.27 -4.25 -9.11
CA GLU A 107 16.99 -4.94 -7.85
C GLU A 107 15.50 -4.99 -7.48
N ILE A 108 14.65 -4.15 -8.08
CA ILE A 108 13.21 -4.12 -7.82
C ILE A 108 12.59 -5.46 -8.22
N LYS A 109 11.87 -6.09 -7.28
CA LYS A 109 11.13 -7.35 -7.50
C LYS A 109 9.61 -7.13 -7.53
N LEU A 110 9.14 -6.05 -6.91
CA LEU A 110 7.72 -5.71 -6.87
C LEU A 110 7.54 -4.21 -7.16
N LEU A 111 6.86 -3.87 -8.25
CA LEU A 111 6.53 -2.50 -8.60
C LEU A 111 5.04 -2.27 -8.39
N PHE A 112 4.68 -1.25 -7.62
CA PHE A 112 3.31 -0.76 -7.50
C PHE A 112 3.14 0.50 -8.35
N LEU A 113 2.20 0.47 -9.29
CA LEU A 113 1.64 1.65 -9.94
C LEU A 113 0.54 2.21 -9.06
N VAL A 114 0.81 3.35 -8.41
CA VAL A 114 -0.11 3.92 -7.42
C VAL A 114 -0.94 5.03 -8.06
N GLY A 115 -2.25 4.81 -8.11
CA GLY A 115 -3.22 5.79 -8.59
C GLY A 115 -3.32 6.99 -7.67
N SER A 116 -3.54 8.16 -8.27
CA SER A 116 -3.77 9.43 -7.59
C SER A 116 -5.00 10.14 -8.17
N CYS A 117 -5.42 11.25 -7.54
CA CYS A 117 -6.60 11.98 -8.01
C CYS A 117 -6.49 12.37 -9.49
N PRO A 118 -5.34 12.93 -9.97
CA PRO A 118 -5.16 13.21 -11.40
C PRO A 118 -5.34 12.00 -12.32
N SER A 119 -4.71 10.85 -12.02
CA SER A 119 -4.79 9.67 -12.89
C SER A 119 -6.21 9.09 -12.95
N GLU A 120 -6.95 9.17 -11.85
CA GLU A 120 -8.33 8.69 -11.78
C GLU A 120 -9.33 9.59 -12.49
N VAL A 121 -9.13 10.90 -12.41
CA VAL A 121 -9.98 11.89 -13.09
C VAL A 121 -9.87 11.71 -14.60
N ILE A 122 -8.65 11.50 -15.12
CA ILE A 122 -8.44 11.24 -16.55
C ILE A 122 -8.71 9.78 -16.96
N LYS A 123 -9.14 8.93 -16.01
CA LYS A 123 -9.49 7.52 -16.24
C LYS A 123 -8.34 6.69 -16.82
N LEU A 124 -7.12 6.95 -16.36
CA LEU A 124 -5.96 6.13 -16.72
C LEU A 124 -6.07 4.75 -16.05
N ASP A 125 -6.27 3.69 -16.84
CA ASP A 125 -6.43 2.32 -16.34
C ASP A 125 -5.08 1.70 -15.96
N LEU A 126 -4.64 1.98 -14.73
CA LEU A 126 -3.39 1.44 -14.18
C LEU A 126 -3.42 -0.09 -14.00
N SER A 127 -4.61 -0.69 -13.84
CA SER A 127 -4.74 -2.14 -13.73
C SER A 127 -4.41 -2.84 -15.05
N ARG A 128 -4.85 -2.26 -16.17
CA ARG A 128 -4.49 -2.72 -17.50
C ARG A 128 -3.02 -2.44 -17.81
N ALA A 129 -2.49 -1.28 -17.41
CA ALA A 129 -1.07 -0.97 -17.56
C ALA A 129 -0.19 -1.98 -16.79
N ALA A 130 -0.52 -2.31 -15.54
CA ALA A 130 0.20 -3.30 -14.74
C ALA A 130 0.21 -4.68 -15.42
N ARG A 131 -0.92 -5.15 -15.95
CA ARG A 131 -0.99 -6.42 -16.70
C ARG A 131 -0.12 -6.40 -17.97
N ARG A 132 -0.18 -5.31 -18.75
CA ARG A 132 0.65 -5.13 -19.95
C ARG A 132 2.14 -5.16 -19.60
N LEU A 133 2.55 -4.43 -18.57
CA LEU A 133 3.94 -4.37 -18.13
C LEU A 133 4.45 -5.71 -17.61
N ASN A 134 3.63 -6.47 -16.86
CA ASN A 134 3.99 -7.84 -16.46
C ASN A 134 4.28 -8.74 -17.68
N GLN A 135 3.41 -8.71 -18.69
CA GLN A 135 3.58 -9.51 -19.91
C GLN A 135 4.87 -9.13 -20.65
N ARG A 136 5.12 -7.82 -20.79
CA ARG A 136 6.32 -7.31 -21.45
C ARG A 136 7.60 -7.71 -20.71
N PHE A 137 7.68 -7.48 -19.41
CA PHE A 137 8.88 -7.82 -18.63
C PHE A 137 9.14 -9.33 -18.55
N ALA A 138 8.08 -10.15 -18.59
CA ALA A 138 8.24 -11.60 -18.71
C ALA A 138 8.97 -12.00 -20.01
N THR A 139 8.71 -11.30 -21.13
CA THR A 139 9.42 -11.56 -22.41
C THR A 139 10.85 -11.00 -22.45
N GLU A 140 11.15 -9.99 -21.64
CA GLU A 140 12.46 -9.32 -21.57
C GLU A 140 13.40 -9.96 -20.52
N ASN A 141 13.21 -11.24 -20.19
CA ASN A 141 13.96 -11.97 -19.14
C ASN A 141 13.88 -11.35 -17.74
N ARG A 142 12.80 -10.62 -17.42
CA ARG A 142 12.49 -10.04 -16.10
C ARG A 142 11.26 -10.69 -15.46
N SER A 143 11.18 -12.01 -15.52
CA SER A 143 10.08 -12.80 -14.93
C SER A 143 10.03 -12.74 -13.40
N ASP A 144 11.09 -12.25 -12.76
CA ASP A 144 11.21 -12.05 -11.33
C ASP A 144 10.61 -10.73 -10.83
N LEU A 145 10.26 -9.82 -11.75
CA LEU A 145 9.57 -8.57 -11.47
C LEU A 145 8.05 -8.77 -11.58
N ARG A 146 7.32 -8.38 -10.54
CA ARG A 146 5.86 -8.29 -10.55
C ARG A 146 5.43 -6.83 -10.54
N VAL A 147 4.50 -6.46 -11.40
CA VAL A 147 3.88 -5.13 -11.44
C VAL A 147 2.43 -5.22 -10.96
N LEU A 148 2.05 -4.45 -9.97
CA LEU A 148 0.69 -4.36 -9.44
C LEU A 148 0.21 -2.92 -9.48
N SER A 149 -1.08 -2.71 -9.22
CA SER A 149 -1.67 -1.38 -9.12
C SER A 149 -2.68 -1.31 -8.00
N TYR A 150 -2.76 -0.16 -7.34
CA TYR A 150 -3.81 0.17 -6.37
C TYR A 150 -4.02 1.69 -6.35
N SER A 151 -5.12 2.17 -5.79
CA SER A 151 -5.34 3.60 -5.59
C SER A 151 -4.85 4.07 -4.22
N GLY A 152 -4.10 5.17 -4.20
CA GLY A 152 -3.86 5.98 -3.00
C GLY A 152 -4.47 7.38 -3.11
N SER A 153 -5.44 7.55 -3.99
CA SER A 153 -6.07 8.84 -4.31
C SER A 153 -6.88 9.39 -3.14
N GLY A 154 -6.85 10.72 -2.98
CA GLY A 154 -7.59 11.40 -1.91
C GLY A 154 -9.10 11.45 -2.11
N ILE A 155 -9.60 11.06 -3.29
CA ILE A 155 -11.04 10.92 -3.54
C ILE A 155 -11.57 9.52 -3.23
N GLU A 156 -10.67 8.53 -3.12
CA GLU A 156 -11.01 7.12 -2.84
C GLU A 156 -10.54 6.66 -1.46
N THR A 157 -9.43 7.21 -0.95
CA THR A 157 -8.74 6.71 0.24
C THR A 157 -8.27 7.82 1.18
N THR A 158 -8.31 7.52 2.47
CA THR A 158 -7.87 8.37 3.58
C THR A 158 -6.75 7.68 4.35
N PHE A 159 -5.58 8.31 4.38
CA PHE A 159 -4.41 7.92 5.17
C PHE A 159 -4.09 6.41 5.13
N THR A 160 -4.41 5.65 6.18
CA THR A 160 -4.12 4.21 6.30
C THR A 160 -4.89 3.33 5.32
N GLU A 161 -5.98 3.83 4.72
CA GLU A 161 -6.71 3.09 3.66
C GLU A 161 -5.84 2.85 2.42
N GLY A 162 -4.77 3.62 2.22
CA GLY A 162 -3.78 3.32 1.19
C GLY A 162 -3.01 2.02 1.42
N GLU A 163 -2.82 1.61 2.69
CA GLU A 163 -2.28 0.30 3.01
C GLU A 163 -3.29 -0.80 2.69
N ASP A 164 -4.54 -0.62 3.08
CA ASP A 164 -5.61 -1.58 2.78
C ASP A 164 -5.70 -1.87 1.27
N ALA A 165 -5.74 -0.82 0.44
CA ALA A 165 -5.74 -0.95 -1.01
C ALA A 165 -4.48 -1.64 -1.56
N CYS A 166 -3.30 -1.35 -0.98
CA CYS A 166 -2.05 -2.02 -1.35
C CYS A 166 -2.10 -3.51 -1.03
N LEU A 167 -2.51 -3.89 0.18
CA LEU A 167 -2.59 -5.30 0.59
C LEU A 167 -3.65 -6.06 -0.21
N ALA A 168 -4.79 -5.43 -0.47
CA ALA A 168 -5.82 -6.00 -1.34
C ALA A 168 -5.28 -6.32 -2.75
N SER A 169 -4.37 -5.50 -3.29
CA SER A 169 -3.73 -5.77 -4.59
C SER A 169 -2.75 -6.96 -4.56
N LEU A 170 -2.21 -7.31 -3.39
CA LEU A 170 -1.33 -8.47 -3.21
C LEU A 170 -2.11 -9.78 -3.15
N VAL A 171 -3.31 -9.77 -2.55
CA VAL A 171 -4.11 -10.97 -2.24
C VAL A 171 -4.31 -11.90 -3.45
N PRO A 172 -4.69 -11.43 -4.65
CA PRO A 172 -4.87 -12.30 -5.83
C PRO A 172 -3.59 -13.00 -6.30
N THR A 173 -2.42 -12.58 -5.79
CA THR A 173 -1.10 -13.06 -6.20
C THR A 173 -0.42 -13.93 -5.15
N LEU A 174 -1.09 -14.17 -4.02
CA LEU A 174 -0.59 -15.01 -2.95
C LEU A 174 -0.60 -16.49 -3.38
N PRO A 175 0.42 -17.28 -2.99
CA PRO A 175 0.44 -18.70 -3.30
C PRO A 175 -0.74 -19.45 -2.68
N ALA A 176 -1.26 -20.47 -3.34
CA ALA A 176 -2.26 -21.34 -2.74
C ALA A 176 -1.60 -22.33 -1.77
N LEU A 177 -2.23 -22.60 -0.63
CA LEU A 177 -1.82 -23.67 0.27
C LEU A 177 -2.12 -25.05 -0.35
N PRO A 178 -1.15 -25.98 -0.36
CA PRO A 178 -1.36 -27.32 -0.92
C PRO A 178 -2.16 -28.26 -0.01
N SER A 179 -2.39 -27.88 1.25
CA SER A 179 -3.09 -28.70 2.25
C SER A 179 -4.05 -27.84 3.06
N THR A 180 -5.13 -28.44 3.53
CA THR A 180 -6.13 -27.83 4.44
C THR A 180 -5.65 -27.69 5.90
N SER A 181 -4.35 -27.80 6.16
CA SER A 181 -3.81 -27.56 7.50
C SER A 181 -4.08 -26.10 7.90
N PRO A 182 -4.58 -25.84 9.12
CA PRO A 182 -4.83 -24.47 9.56
C PRO A 182 -3.53 -23.66 9.56
N ASN A 183 -3.58 -22.47 8.97
CA ASN A 183 -2.50 -21.49 8.96
C ASN A 183 -3.04 -20.15 9.43
N LEU A 184 -2.30 -19.47 10.30
CA LEU A 184 -2.66 -18.14 10.77
C LEU A 184 -1.96 -17.09 9.89
N MET A 185 -2.71 -16.08 9.47
CA MET A 185 -2.16 -14.88 8.83
C MET A 185 -2.47 -13.66 9.68
N VAL A 186 -1.44 -12.91 10.04
CA VAL A 186 -1.58 -11.57 10.61
C VAL A 186 -1.54 -10.57 9.45
N VAL A 187 -2.61 -9.79 9.31
CA VAL A 187 -2.74 -8.78 8.25
C VAL A 187 -2.55 -7.39 8.85
N GLY A 188 -1.74 -6.58 8.19
CA GLY A 188 -1.38 -5.22 8.61
C GLY A 188 0.10 -5.07 8.91
N THR A 189 0.64 -3.92 8.57
CA THR A 189 2.03 -3.56 8.78
C THR A 189 2.28 -3.37 10.27
N VAL A 190 3.25 -4.12 10.77
CA VAL A 190 3.79 -3.97 12.13
C VAL A 190 5.30 -3.75 12.06
N ALA A 191 5.85 -3.11 13.09
CA ALA A 191 7.29 -3.02 13.23
C ALA A 191 7.91 -4.43 13.33
N GLU A 192 9.13 -4.62 12.82
CA GLU A 192 9.78 -5.94 12.81
C GLU A 192 9.88 -6.55 14.22
N ILE A 193 10.17 -5.72 15.23
CA ILE A 193 10.23 -6.19 16.62
C ILE A 193 8.86 -6.67 17.15
N VAL A 194 7.77 -6.06 16.70
CA VAL A 194 6.40 -6.44 17.07
C VAL A 194 6.00 -7.73 16.34
N GLU A 195 6.38 -7.88 15.07
CA GLU A 195 6.25 -9.15 14.34
C GLU A 195 6.98 -10.28 15.08
N ASP A 196 8.23 -10.05 15.49
CA ASP A 196 9.03 -11.06 16.20
C ASP A 196 8.40 -11.42 17.57
N GLN A 197 7.77 -10.46 18.25
CA GLN A 197 7.02 -10.71 19.49
C GLN A 197 5.77 -11.55 19.22
N PHE A 198 4.98 -11.24 18.19
CA PHE A 198 3.83 -12.05 17.79
C PHE A 198 4.25 -13.49 17.50
N ARG A 199 5.32 -13.69 16.73
CA ARG A 199 5.83 -15.03 16.40
C ARG A 199 6.17 -15.83 17.66
N ARG A 200 6.85 -15.22 18.64
CA ARG A 200 7.18 -15.89 19.91
C ARG A 200 5.94 -16.26 20.72
N LEU A 201 4.95 -15.35 20.79
CA LEU A 201 3.71 -15.58 21.51
C LEU A 201 2.89 -16.71 20.86
N PHE A 202 2.74 -16.68 19.54
CA PHE A 202 2.03 -17.74 18.81
C PHE A 202 2.71 -19.10 18.95
N ALA A 203 4.05 -19.16 18.86
CA ALA A 203 4.79 -20.39 19.10
C ALA A 203 4.59 -20.92 20.54
N ALA A 204 4.58 -20.05 21.55
CA ALA A 204 4.29 -20.44 22.93
C ALA A 204 2.86 -20.97 23.14
N LEU A 205 1.93 -20.60 22.26
CA LEU A 205 0.55 -21.10 22.21
C LEU A 205 0.40 -22.37 21.34
N GLY A 206 1.49 -22.87 20.74
CA GLY A 206 1.46 -24.01 19.81
C GLY A 206 0.96 -23.68 18.41
N ILE A 207 0.98 -22.41 18.01
CA ILE A 207 0.61 -21.93 16.66
C ILE A 207 1.89 -21.63 15.89
N ASP A 208 2.45 -22.66 15.25
CA ASP A 208 3.77 -22.56 14.59
C ASP A 208 3.70 -21.95 13.18
N LYS A 209 2.57 -22.11 12.48
CA LYS A 209 2.41 -21.65 11.10
C LYS A 209 1.74 -20.28 11.05
N VAL A 210 2.57 -19.24 11.15
CA VAL A 210 2.13 -17.83 11.12
C VAL A 210 2.78 -17.06 9.98
N GLY A 211 1.97 -16.61 9.02
CA GLY A 211 2.35 -15.68 7.96
C GLY A 211 1.99 -14.23 8.32
N PHE A 212 2.67 -13.27 7.69
CA PHE A 212 2.38 -11.84 7.84
C PHE A 212 2.19 -11.21 6.47
N LEU A 213 1.12 -10.42 6.31
CA LEU A 213 0.83 -9.66 5.10
C LEU A 213 0.76 -8.17 5.47
N PRO A 214 1.64 -7.31 4.95
CA PRO A 214 2.66 -7.59 3.94
C PRO A 214 3.89 -8.31 4.53
N PRO A 215 4.60 -9.13 3.73
CA PRO A 215 5.87 -9.72 4.13
C PRO A 215 7.01 -8.68 4.16
N ARG A 216 8.20 -9.09 4.60
CA ARG A 216 9.41 -8.24 4.53
C ARG A 216 9.99 -8.13 3.12
N ARG A 217 9.79 -9.17 2.30
CA ARG A 217 10.23 -9.24 0.89
C ARG A 217 9.13 -9.85 0.03
N ALA A 218 9.10 -9.49 -1.25
CA ALA A 218 8.10 -9.96 -2.19
C ALA A 218 8.12 -11.48 -2.41
N ALA A 219 9.28 -12.13 -2.26
CA ALA A 219 9.41 -13.58 -2.35
C ALA A 219 8.79 -14.33 -1.15
N ASP A 220 8.58 -13.67 -0.02
CA ASP A 220 8.11 -14.27 1.23
C ASP A 220 6.58 -14.18 1.41
N MET A 221 5.84 -13.98 0.31
CA MET A 221 4.38 -13.86 0.34
C MET A 221 3.75 -15.07 1.02
N PRO A 222 2.96 -14.87 2.10
CA PRO A 222 2.37 -15.98 2.82
C PRO A 222 1.28 -16.63 1.95
N PRO A 223 1.17 -17.96 1.96
CA PRO A 223 0.16 -18.65 1.17
C PRO A 223 -1.24 -18.50 1.79
N ILE A 224 -2.28 -18.62 0.98
CA ILE A 224 -3.70 -18.56 1.36
C ILE A 224 -4.44 -19.84 0.89
N GLY A 225 -5.47 -20.27 1.60
CA GLY A 225 -6.28 -21.45 1.23
C GLY A 225 -6.51 -22.44 2.35
#